data_AF-A0A355TTU2-F1
#
_entry.id   AF-A0A355TTU2-F1
#
_cell.length_a   1.000
_cell.length_b   1.000
_cell.length_c   1.000
_cell.angle_alpha   90.00
_cell.angle_beta   90.00
_cell.angle_gamma   90.00
#
_symmetry.space_group_name_H-M   'P 1'
#
loop_
_entity.id
_entity.type
_entity.pdbx_description
1 polymer ?
#
loop_
_entity_poly.entity_id
_entity_poly.type
_entity_poly.pdbx_seq_one_letter_code
_entity_poly.pdbx_strand_id
1 'polypeptide(L)' 'MVKSVSVLGSTGSIGTQTLDVIEAFPDRFKAGV' A
#
# COMPACT_ATOMS: atom_id res chain seq x y z
N MET A 1 13.98 -7.55 -0.03
CA MET A 1 12.79 -8.30 -0.47
C MET A 1 11.59 -7.39 -0.31
N VAL A 2 10.84 -7.16 -1.40
CA VAL A 2 9.63 -6.33 -1.39
C VAL A 2 8.52 -7.05 -0.60
N LYS A 3 7.80 -6.35 0.27
CA LYS A 3 6.66 -6.90 1.02
C LYS A 3 5.36 -6.69 0.26
N SER A 4 4.55 -7.74 0.14
CA SER A 4 3.19 -7.64 -0.42
C SER A 4 2.20 -7.30 0.68
N VAL A 5 1.38 -6.28 0.47
CA VAL A 5 0.43 -5.75 1.47
C VAL A 5 -0.96 -5.66 0.85
N SER A 6 -1.96 -6.32 1.46
CA SER A 6 -3.37 -6.17 1.08
C SER A 6 -4.01 -5.06 1.92
N VAL A 7 -4.71 -4.13 1.28
CA VAL A 7 -5.34 -2.97 1.93
C VAL A 7 -6.86 -3.11 1.84
N LEU A 8 -7.49 -3.59 2.92
CA LEU A 8 -8.95 -3.67 3.03
C LEU A 8 -9.51 -2.29 3.40
N GLY A 9 -10.46 -1.78 2.61
CA GLY A 9 -10.96 -0.41 2.75
C GLY A 9 -10.02 0.64 2.15
N SER A 10 -9.38 0.31 1.03
CA SER A 10 -8.43 1.17 0.29
C SER A 10 -8.99 2.53 -0.15
N THR A 11 -10.31 2.69 -0.19
CA THR A 11 -10.98 3.94 -0.59
C THR A 11 -11.21 4.90 0.59
N GLY A 12 -11.03 4.45 1.82
CA GLY A 12 -11.11 5.32 3.00
C GLY A 12 -9.85 6.15 3.18
N SER A 13 -9.88 7.16 4.05
CA SER A 13 -8.74 8.04 4.31
C SER A 13 -7.45 7.29 4.67
N ILE A 14 -7.56 6.24 5.49
CA ILE A 14 -6.41 5.40 5.86
C ILE A 14 -5.95 4.56 4.67
N GLY A 15 -6.89 4.05 3.88
CA GLY A 15 -6.61 3.26 2.69
C GLY A 15 -5.80 4.04 1.66
N THR A 16 -6.25 5.24 1.30
CA THR A 16 -5.58 6.10 0.31
C THR A 16 -4.21 6.53 0.80
N GLN A 17 -4.08 6.97 2.05
CA GLN A 17 -2.78 7.34 2.63
C GLN A 17 -1.82 6.15 2.72
N THR A 18 -2.33 4.93 2.95
CA THR A 18 -1.52 3.71 2.91
C THR A 18 -1.01 3.45 1.50
N LEU A 19 -1.84 3.67 0.48
CA LEU A 19 -1.43 3.55 -0.92
C LEU A 19 -0.36 4.60 -1.27
N ASP A 20 -0.49 5.85 -0.81
CA ASP A 20 0.52 6.90 -1.01
C ASP A 20 1.90 6.47 -0.48
N VAL A 21 1.94 5.81 0.69
CA VAL A 21 3.19 5.27 1.27
C VAL A 21 3.72 4.10 0.45
N ILE A 22 2.86 3.21 -0.06
CA ILE A 22 3.28 2.10 -0.91
C ILE A 22 3.90 2.64 -2.21
N GLU A 23 3.31 3.66 -2.81
CA GLU A 23 3.79 4.32 -4.03
C GLU A 23 5.11 5.07 -3.80
N ALA A 24 5.30 5.69 -2.62
CA ALA A 24 6.53 6.39 -2.27
C ALA A 24 7.74 5.46 -2.01
N PHE A 25 7.51 4.18 -1.68
CA PHE A 25 8.56 3.21 -1.35
C PHE A 25 8.40 1.88 -2.11
N PRO A 26 8.48 1.89 -3.45
CA PRO A 26 8.21 0.71 -4.29
C PRO A 26 9.27 -0.40 -4.15
N ASP A 27 10.47 -0.08 -3.67
CA ASP A 27 11.53 -1.04 -3.34
C ASP A 27 11.25 -1.80 -2.03
N ARG A 28 10.32 -1.30 -1.21
CA ARG A 28 9.95 -1.87 0.08
C ARG A 28 8.58 -2.52 0.07
N PHE A 29 7.60 -1.95 -0.62
CA PHE A 29 6.21 -2.38 -0.58
C PHE A 29 5.59 -2.51 -1.97
N LYS A 30 4.61 -3.41 -2.07
CA LYS A 30 3.73 -3.55 -3.22
C LYS A 30 2.32 -3.84 -2.72
N ALA A 31 1.31 -3.25 -3.35
CA ALA A 31 -0.07 -3.62 -3.12
C ALA A 31 -0.32 -5.03 -3.67
N GLY A 32 -0.82 -5.93 -2.81
CA GLY A 32 -1.24 -7.28 -3.15
C GLY A 32 -2.75 -7.43 -3.05
N VAL A 33 -3.28 -8.42 -3.75
CA VAL A 33 -4.68 -8.86 -3.59
C VAL A 33 -4.72 -9.84 -2.43
#